data_AF-A0A2H5UWS2-F1
#
_entry.id   AF-A0A2H5UWS2-F1
#
_cell.length_a   1.000
_cell.length_b   1.000
_cell.length_c   1.000
_cell.angle_alpha   90.00
_cell.angle_beta   90.00
_cell.angle_gamma   90.00
#
_symmetry.space_group_name_H-M   'P 1'
#
loop_
_entity.id
_entity.type
_entity.pdbx_description
1 polymer ?
#
loop_
_entity_poly.entity_id
_entity_poly.type
_entity_poly.pdbx_seq_one_letter_code
_entity_poly.pdbx_strand_id
1 'polypeptide(L)'
;MSEENEEVFELNLSVIDTPKGQVVTLESLQQVIKLIDMIQQDNESLKKKFQELAQQPVDSSIIQDLSAKFETLSSVVEELDEKVSILIDAVQQLSATVAAVKKDIGEIRARL
;
A
#
# COMPACT_ATOMS: atom_id res chain seq x y z
N MET A 1 -19.21 -9.01 -25.49
CA MET A 1 -19.49 -8.26 -24.25
C MET A 1 -19.02 -9.15 -23.12
N SER A 2 -17.74 -9.14 -22.84
CA SER A 2 -17.17 -9.88 -21.71
C SER A 2 -17.16 -8.89 -20.58
N GLU A 3 -18.08 -9.05 -19.61
CA GLU A 3 -17.93 -8.41 -18.31
C GLU A 3 -16.67 -9.01 -17.70
N GLU A 4 -15.53 -8.32 -17.88
CA GLU A 4 -14.36 -8.56 -17.04
C GLU A 4 -14.86 -8.30 -15.62
N ASN A 5 -14.91 -9.35 -14.80
CA ASN A 5 -15.11 -9.23 -13.37
C ASN A 5 -14.02 -8.28 -12.85
N GLU A 6 -14.34 -7.01 -12.67
CA GLU A 6 -13.52 -6.10 -11.88
C GLU A 6 -13.45 -6.72 -10.49
N GLU A 7 -12.29 -7.26 -10.13
CA GLU A 7 -12.03 -7.78 -8.80
C GLU A 7 -11.98 -6.56 -7.86
N VAL A 8 -13.15 -6.17 -7.33
CA VAL A 8 -13.26 -5.04 -6.41
C VAL A 8 -12.56 -5.44 -5.12
N PHE A 9 -11.37 -4.87 -4.90
CA PHE A 9 -10.62 -5.12 -3.69
C PHE A 9 -11.19 -4.31 -2.52
N GLU A 10 -11.95 -4.96 -1.64
CA GLU A 10 -12.52 -4.31 -0.46
C GLU A 10 -11.47 -4.11 0.63
N LEU A 11 -11.10 -2.85 0.85
CA LEU A 11 -10.18 -2.44 1.89
C LEU A 11 -10.91 -2.32 3.24
N ASN A 12 -10.70 -3.30 4.11
CA ASN A 12 -11.31 -3.35 5.43
C ASN A 12 -10.38 -2.69 6.45
N LEU A 13 -10.47 -1.37 6.52
CA LEU A 13 -9.69 -0.55 7.45
C LEU A 13 -10.31 -0.57 8.85
N SER A 14 -9.50 -0.94 9.84
CA SER A 14 -9.81 -0.86 11.26
C SER A 14 -8.90 0.17 11.92
N VAL A 15 -9.46 0.90 12.86
CA VAL A 15 -8.78 1.96 13.61
C VAL A 15 -8.89 1.71 15.11
N ILE A 16 -7.91 2.19 15.85
CA ILE A 16 -7.85 2.17 17.31
C ILE A 16 -7.86 3.63 17.78
N ASP A 17 -8.79 3.97 18.66
CA ASP A 17 -8.80 5.26 19.34
C ASP A 17 -7.68 5.31 20.38
N THR A 18 -6.83 6.34 20.29
CA THR A 18 -5.79 6.62 21.29
C THR A 18 -6.02 8.01 21.90
N PRO A 19 -5.42 8.31 23.06
CA PRO A 19 -5.48 9.65 23.65
C PRO A 19 -4.95 10.77 22.74
N LYS A 20 -4.17 10.42 21.70
CA LYS A 20 -3.61 11.35 20.71
C LYS A 20 -4.38 11.35 19.38
N GLY A 21 -5.49 10.63 19.27
CA GLY A 21 -6.29 10.49 18.06
C GLY A 21 -6.39 9.04 17.56
N GLN A 22 -6.98 8.87 16.39
CA GLN A 22 -7.18 7.56 15.77
C GLN A 22 -5.93 7.10 15.03
N VAL A 23 -5.59 5.81 15.20
CA VAL A 23 -4.50 5.16 14.47
C VAL A 23 -5.03 3.92 13.75
N VAL A 24 -4.55 3.65 12.53
CA VAL A 24 -4.90 2.42 11.79
C VAL A 24 -4.23 1.20 12.43
N THR A 25 -4.88 0.03 12.34
CA THR A 25 -4.28 -1.22 12.81
C THR A 25 -3.16 -1.70 11.89
N LEU A 26 -2.28 -2.55 12.42
CA LEU A 26 -1.25 -3.22 11.64
C LEU A 26 -1.85 -4.10 10.52
N GLU A 27 -2.97 -4.76 10.79
CA GLU A 27 -3.67 -5.58 9.79
C GLU A 27 -4.16 -4.72 8.62
N SER A 28 -4.71 -3.54 8.91
CA SER A 28 -5.13 -2.60 7.89
C SER A 28 -3.96 -2.01 7.10
N LEU A 29 -2.81 -1.78 7.74
CA LEU A 29 -1.58 -1.43 7.02
C LEU A 29 -1.14 -2.54 6.07
N GLN A 30 -1.19 -3.80 6.52
CA GLN A 30 -0.84 -4.94 5.66
C GLN A 30 -1.78 -5.10 4.46
N GLN A 31 -3.07 -4.78 4.62
CA GLN A 31 -4.02 -4.77 3.51
C GLN A 31 -3.68 -3.67 2.49
N VAL A 32 -3.26 -2.48 2.95
CA VAL A 32 -2.82 -1.40 2.06
C VAL A 32 -1.60 -1.81 1.23
N ILE A 33 -0.60 -2.49 1.82
CA ILE A 33 0.57 -2.98 1.08
C ILE A 33 0.15 -3.92 -0.05
N LYS A 34 -0.70 -4.91 0.26
CA LYS A 34 -1.17 -5.85 -0.77
C LYS A 34 -1.86 -5.12 -1.91
N LEU A 35 -2.64 -4.09 -1.60
CA LEU A 35 -3.26 -3.24 -2.61
C LEU A 35 -2.22 -2.52 -3.48
N ILE A 36 -1.18 -1.97 -2.85
CA ILE A 36 -0.06 -1.33 -3.54
C ILE A 36 0.63 -2.33 -4.49
N ASP A 37 0.95 -3.53 -4.02
CA ASP A 37 1.57 -4.58 -4.83
C ASP A 37 0.74 -4.94 -6.07
N MET A 38 -0.58 -5.08 -5.91
CA MET A 38 -1.47 -5.36 -7.04
C MET A 38 -1.52 -4.19 -8.02
N ILE A 39 -1.64 -2.96 -7.51
CA ILE A 39 -1.62 -1.75 -8.36
C ILE A 39 -0.29 -1.65 -9.12
N GLN A 40 0.85 -1.99 -8.52
CA GLN A 40 2.14 -2.05 -9.21
C GLN A 40 2.14 -3.10 -10.33
N GLN A 41 1.60 -4.29 -10.09
CA GLN A 41 1.51 -5.35 -11.09
C GLN A 41 0.59 -4.98 -12.26
N ASP A 42 -0.59 -4.46 -11.97
CA ASP A 42 -1.52 -3.94 -12.97
C ASP A 42 -0.87 -2.81 -13.74
N ASN A 43 -0.07 -1.98 -13.05
CA ASN A 43 0.64 -0.92 -13.70
C ASN A 43 1.61 -1.48 -14.77
N GLU A 44 2.51 -2.37 -14.37
CA GLU A 44 3.46 -2.99 -15.30
C GLU A 44 2.76 -3.73 -16.47
N SER A 45 1.61 -4.35 -16.22
CA SER A 45 0.80 -5.00 -17.25
C SER A 45 0.25 -4.01 -18.29
N LEU A 46 -0.35 -2.91 -17.82
CA LEU A 46 -0.87 -1.86 -18.69
C LEU A 46 0.23 -1.15 -19.46
N LYS A 47 1.40 -0.90 -18.84
CA LYS A 47 2.58 -0.34 -19.51
C LYS A 47 3.01 -1.19 -20.71
N LYS A 48 3.03 -2.52 -20.56
CA LYS A 48 3.30 -3.45 -21.67
C LYS A 48 2.25 -3.38 -22.77
N LYS A 49 0.96 -3.39 -22.39
CA LYS A 49 -0.15 -3.23 -23.36
C LYS A 49 -0.03 -1.91 -24.14
N PHE A 50 0.37 -0.82 -23.48
CA PHE A 50 0.63 0.46 -24.15
C PHE A 50 1.78 0.39 -25.16
N GLN A 51 2.89 -0.25 -24.79
CA GLN A 51 4.02 -0.45 -25.70
C GLN A 51 3.64 -1.29 -26.92
N GLU A 52 2.76 -2.28 -26.76
CA GLU A 52 2.23 -3.09 -27.87
C GLU A 52 1.30 -2.28 -28.78
N LEU A 53 0.39 -1.48 -28.20
CA LEU A 53 -0.50 -0.59 -28.95
C LEU A 53 0.27 0.50 -29.71
N ALA A 54 1.39 0.97 -29.16
CA ALA A 54 2.28 1.93 -29.81
C ALA A 54 2.89 1.42 -31.13
N GLN A 55 2.95 0.09 -31.32
CA GLN A 55 3.45 -0.55 -32.54
C GLN A 55 2.38 -0.70 -33.62
N GLN A 56 1.10 -0.46 -33.28
CA GLN A 56 -0.01 -0.44 -34.23
C GLN A 56 -0.18 0.98 -34.79
N PRO A 57 -0.83 1.18 -35.96
CA PRO A 57 -1.14 2.51 -36.49
C PRO A 57 -2.27 3.16 -35.67
N VAL A 58 -1.93 3.53 -34.43
CA VAL A 58 -2.76 4.28 -33.48
C VAL A 58 -2.16 5.69 -33.40
N ASP A 59 -3.00 6.69 -33.13
CA ASP A 59 -2.56 8.07 -32.96
C ASP A 59 -1.46 8.16 -31.89
N SER A 60 -0.24 8.46 -32.31
CA SER A 60 0.95 8.42 -31.45
C SER A 60 0.90 9.44 -30.32
N SER A 61 0.11 10.51 -30.48
CA SER A 61 -0.10 11.52 -29.46
C SER A 61 -0.84 10.97 -28.24
N ILE A 62 -1.87 10.14 -28.46
CA ILE A 62 -2.66 9.50 -27.40
C ILE A 62 -1.80 8.49 -26.63
N ILE A 63 -0.97 7.72 -27.33
CA ILE A 63 -0.04 6.75 -26.74
C ILE A 63 1.02 7.44 -25.87
N GLN A 64 1.56 8.58 -26.31
CA GLN A 64 2.54 9.35 -25.54
C GLN A 64 1.91 9.93 -24.27
N ASP A 65 0.73 10.54 -24.37
CA ASP A 65 0.01 11.07 -23.21
C ASP A 65 -0.33 9.99 -22.19
N LEU A 66 -0.74 8.81 -22.66
CA LEU A 66 -1.04 7.66 -21.78
C LEU A 66 0.22 7.10 -21.13
N SER A 67 1.35 7.02 -21.86
CA SER A 67 2.63 6.61 -21.27
C SER A 67 3.11 7.57 -20.18
N ALA A 68 2.99 8.88 -20.39
CA ALA A 68 3.40 9.87 -19.39
C ALA A 68 2.55 9.81 -18.11
N LYS A 69 1.22 9.63 -18.27
CA LYS A 69 0.33 9.38 -17.12
C LYS A 69 0.68 8.10 -16.39
N PHE A 70 1.11 7.09 -17.13
CA PHE A 70 1.54 5.80 -16.60
C PHE A 70 2.78 5.92 -15.72
N GLU A 71 3.80 6.60 -16.22
CA GLU A 71 5.03 6.87 -15.46
C GLU A 71 4.74 7.65 -14.19
N THR A 72 3.85 8.65 -14.28
CA THR A 72 3.40 9.41 -13.11
C THR A 72 2.73 8.50 -12.08
N LEU A 73 1.82 7.63 -12.51
CA LEU A 73 1.13 6.70 -11.61
C LEU A 73 2.10 5.70 -10.98
N SER A 74 3.04 5.17 -11.76
CA SER A 74 4.08 4.26 -11.26
C SER A 74 4.91 4.94 -10.16
N SER A 75 5.35 6.18 -10.39
CA SER A 75 6.13 6.94 -9.40
C SER A 75 5.35 7.21 -8.11
N VAL A 76 4.05 7.55 -8.22
CA VAL A 76 3.20 7.75 -7.03
C VAL A 76 3.05 6.46 -6.23
N VAL A 77 2.90 5.32 -6.91
CA VAL A 77 2.75 4.02 -6.25
C VAL A 77 4.05 3.59 -5.57
N GLU A 78 5.21 3.85 -6.17
CA GLU A 78 6.53 3.63 -5.53
C GLU A 78 6.71 4.50 -4.27
N GLU A 79 6.34 5.79 -4.33
CA GLU A 79 6.40 6.66 -3.16
C GLU A 79 5.45 6.18 -2.05
N LEU A 80 4.25 5.74 -2.42
CA LEU A 80 3.28 5.21 -1.46
C LEU A 80 3.82 3.93 -0.78
N ASP A 81 4.45 3.04 -1.54
CA ASP A 81 5.08 1.83 -1.03
C ASP A 81 6.17 2.15 0.01
N GLU A 82 7.07 3.09 -0.29
CA GLU A 82 8.12 3.52 0.64
C GLU A 82 7.54 4.10 1.93
N LYS A 83 6.53 4.97 1.84
CA LYS A 83 5.86 5.57 2.99
C LYS A 83 5.18 4.52 3.87
N VAL A 84 4.53 3.53 3.26
CA VAL A 84 3.86 2.45 3.97
C VAL A 84 4.89 1.54 4.64
N SER A 85 6.00 1.23 3.98
CA SER A 85 7.11 0.46 4.55
C SER A 85 7.65 1.10 5.84
N ILE A 86 7.93 2.41 5.80
CA ILE A 86 8.37 3.18 6.98
C ILE A 86 7.34 3.11 8.12
N LEU A 87 6.05 3.16 7.78
CA LEU A 87 4.97 3.13 8.77
C LEU A 87 4.87 1.76 9.45
N ILE A 88 5.09 0.66 8.72
CA ILE A 88 5.15 -0.69 9.29
C ILE A 88 6.29 -0.80 10.28
N ASP A 89 7.50 -0.37 9.87
CA ASP A 89 8.69 -0.43 10.73
C ASP A 89 8.46 0.33 12.03
N ALA A 90 7.87 1.52 11.95
CA ALA A 90 7.51 2.31 13.12
C ALA A 90 6.50 1.59 14.03
N VAL A 91 5.47 0.96 13.45
CA VAL A 91 4.46 0.20 14.21
C VAL A 91 5.07 -1.05 14.85
N GLN A 92 5.97 -1.76 14.17
CA GLN A 92 6.67 -2.91 14.72
C GLN A 92 7.58 -2.52 15.90
N GLN A 93 8.35 -1.43 15.76
CA GLN A 93 9.18 -0.90 16.85
C GLN A 93 8.34 -0.47 18.06
N LEU A 94 7.19 0.19 17.82
CA LEU A 94 6.28 0.57 18.88
C LEU A 94 5.70 -0.65 19.59
N SER A 95 5.28 -1.66 18.84
CA SER A 95 4.76 -2.92 19.39
C SER A 95 5.80 -3.63 20.27
N ALA A 96 7.06 -3.72 19.81
CA ALA A 96 8.16 -4.29 20.59
C ALA A 96 8.42 -3.49 21.89
N THR A 97 8.40 -2.17 21.81
CA THR A 97 8.58 -1.29 22.98
C THR A 97 7.46 -1.48 24.00
N VAL A 98 6.20 -1.52 23.54
CA VAL A 98 5.05 -1.76 24.42
C VAL A 98 5.13 -3.13 25.09
N ALA A 99 5.55 -4.16 24.37
CA ALA A 99 5.75 -5.50 24.93
C ALA A 99 6.83 -5.51 26.02
N ALA A 100 7.96 -4.83 25.78
CA ALA A 100 9.04 -4.70 26.76
C ALA A 100 8.55 -3.96 28.02
N VAL A 101 7.89 -2.81 27.87
CA VAL A 101 7.32 -2.06 29.01
C VAL A 101 6.30 -2.89 29.78
N LYS A 102 5.44 -3.65 29.09
CA LYS A 102 4.46 -4.53 29.75
C LYS A 102 5.14 -5.63 30.57
N LYS A 103 6.24 -6.20 30.07
CA LYS A 103 7.07 -7.17 30.79
C LYS A 103 7.69 -6.54 32.04
N ASP A 104 8.33 -5.38 31.91
CA ASP A 104 8.97 -4.67 33.02
C ASP A 104 7.97 -4.33 34.13
N ILE A 105 6.77 -3.85 33.77
CA ILE A 105 5.68 -3.60 34.73
C ILE A 105 5.27 -4.90 35.45
N GLY A 106 5.20 -6.02 34.73
CA GLY A 106 4.90 -7.33 35.31
C GLY A 106 5.95 -7.77 36.33
N GLU A 107 7.23 -7.58 36.02
CA GLU A 107 8.35 -7.90 36.91
C GLU A 107 8.36 -7.00 38.16
N ILE A 108 8.08 -5.70 38.01
CA ILE A 108 7.95 -4.77 39.14
C ILE A 108 6.81 -5.21 40.06
N ARG A 109 5.64 -5.53 39.50
CA ARG A 109 4.48 -5.99 40.28
C ARG A 109 4.74 -7.29 41.02
N ALA A 110 5.58 -8.19 40.48
CA ALA A 110 5.93 -9.44 41.15
C ALA A 110 6.91 -9.25 42.33
N ARG A 111 7.54 -8.07 42.45
CA ARG A 111 8.51 -7.73 43.50
C ARG A 111 7.93 -6.82 44.60
N LEU A 112 6.70 -6.36 44.46
CA LEU A 112 5.94 -5.56 45.42
C LEU A 112 4.96 -6.44 46.18
#